data_AF-A0A2T0YIX2-F1
#
_entry.id   AF-A0A2T0YIX2-F1
#
_cell.length_a   1.000
_cell.length_b   1.000
_cell.length_c   1.000
_cell.angle_alpha   90.00
_cell.angle_beta   90.00
_cell.angle_gamma   90.00
#
_symmetry.space_group_name_H-M   'P 1'
#
loop_
_entity.id
_entity.type
_entity.pdbx_description
1 polymer ?
#
loop_
_entity_poly.entity_id
_entity_poly.type
_entity_poly.pdbx_seq_one_letter_code
_entity_poly.pdbx_strand_id
1 'polypeptide(L)'
;MTDETRRIAMARRAEIVELSDAAVIAIATAWVNLWDELEPQYDQLVQDLVTQYPAGATPAQLDQAERVTQAMQTTRERLDELAEYADQRIIQDIESIVAGAPPVVLDGLRSQLPAGQASAVIRFGGVSDTALAAIVARTTSQIHTATAPLSADMEAAMKRNLTKGIIDGANPRTTARRIVRDTEGAFNGGLARASRIARTEQIDAHRAAHAATVAENTDLIAARVWMATPDARTCMSCVAMSGTEFPVDTVGPEDHPQGRCAFIDKLRPWSELGIDADEPPDIDTNLTGWFDGLTEDTQRQMLGPGRYELWQQGSIGWDDLSVRRENDDWRAAYYETPLRELSGR
;
A
#
# COMPACT_ATOMS: atom_id res chain seq x y z
N MET A 1 -22.19 -13.09 1.15
CA MET A 1 -20.95 -12.62 1.83
C MET A 1 -21.17 -12.48 3.33
N THR A 2 -20.20 -12.85 4.18
CA THR A 2 -20.37 -12.95 5.65
C THR A 2 -19.43 -12.02 6.44
N ASP A 3 -19.71 -11.80 7.73
CA ASP A 3 -18.84 -11.00 8.62
C ASP A 3 -17.45 -11.63 8.81
N GLU A 4 -17.40 -12.96 8.75
CA GLU A 4 -16.15 -13.73 8.70
C GLU A 4 -15.33 -13.36 7.47
N THR A 5 -15.96 -13.29 6.29
CA THR A 5 -15.30 -12.86 5.04
C THR A 5 -14.67 -11.49 5.21
N ARG A 6 -15.43 -10.53 5.76
CA ARG A 6 -14.94 -9.17 6.01
C ARG A 6 -13.75 -9.18 6.97
N ARG A 7 -13.82 -9.94 8.05
CA ARG A 7 -12.76 -10.01 9.05
C ARG A 7 -11.49 -10.66 8.52
N ILE A 8 -11.60 -11.74 7.75
CA ILE A 8 -10.45 -12.38 7.07
C ILE A 8 -9.78 -11.38 6.14
N ALA A 9 -10.57 -10.68 5.32
CA ALA A 9 -10.07 -9.64 4.42
C ALA A 9 -9.40 -8.49 5.19
N MET A 10 -10.01 -8.02 6.28
CA MET A 10 -9.48 -6.94 7.11
C MET A 10 -8.22 -7.34 7.88
N ALA A 11 -8.14 -8.57 8.39
CA ALA A 11 -6.99 -9.08 9.12
C ALA A 11 -5.77 -9.20 8.21
N ARG A 12 -5.94 -9.77 7.02
CA ARG A 12 -4.85 -9.81 6.03
C ARG A 12 -4.38 -8.42 5.61
N ARG A 13 -5.33 -7.50 5.45
CA ARG A 13 -5.02 -6.11 5.15
C ARG A 13 -4.27 -5.43 6.31
N ALA A 14 -4.70 -5.65 7.55
CA ALA A 14 -4.03 -5.13 8.74
C ALA A 14 -2.60 -5.67 8.85
N GLU A 15 -2.37 -6.95 8.58
CA GLU A 15 -1.04 -7.55 8.54
C GLU A 15 -0.12 -6.90 7.47
N ILE A 16 -0.60 -6.72 6.24
CA ILE A 16 0.12 -6.03 5.16
C ILE A 16 0.41 -4.54 5.52
N VAL A 17 -0.45 -3.91 6.32
CA VAL A 17 -0.33 -2.52 6.76
C VAL A 17 0.52 -2.35 8.04
N GLU A 18 0.46 -3.27 9.01
CA GLU A 18 1.24 -3.23 10.26
C GLU A 18 2.71 -3.54 10.02
N LEU A 19 3.01 -4.46 9.09
CA LEU A 19 4.36 -4.63 8.55
C LEU A 19 4.92 -3.31 7.99
N SER A 20 4.05 -2.38 7.59
CA SER A 20 4.42 -1.06 7.06
C SER A 20 4.62 0.02 8.14
N ASP A 21 3.80 0.06 9.18
CA ASP A 21 3.69 1.28 10.01
C ASP A 21 4.57 1.25 11.27
N ALA A 22 4.73 0.10 11.94
CA ALA A 22 5.52 -0.02 13.17
C ALA A 22 7.03 0.16 12.93
N ALA A 23 7.55 -0.39 11.83
CA ALA A 23 8.96 -0.24 11.44
C ALA A 23 9.30 1.20 11.02
N VAL A 24 8.34 1.95 10.46
CA VAL A 24 8.53 3.37 10.14
C VAL A 24 8.58 4.21 11.39
N ILE A 25 7.67 4.00 12.33
CA ILE A 25 7.68 4.74 13.58
C ILE A 25 8.99 4.45 14.33
N ALA A 26 9.43 3.19 14.37
CA ALA A 26 10.69 2.83 15.01
C ALA A 26 11.91 3.47 14.33
N ILE A 27 11.99 3.43 12.99
CA ILE A 27 13.12 4.01 12.23
C ILE A 27 13.08 5.54 12.24
N ALA A 28 11.91 6.15 12.10
CA ALA A 28 11.75 7.61 12.18
C ALA A 28 12.06 8.11 13.60
N THR A 29 11.63 7.39 14.63
CA THR A 29 11.96 7.73 16.03
C THR A 29 13.46 7.57 16.29
N ALA A 30 14.07 6.47 15.83
CA ALA A 30 15.52 6.28 15.96
C ALA A 30 16.31 7.35 15.19
N TRP A 31 15.84 7.76 14.02
CA TRP A 31 16.46 8.82 13.22
C TRP A 31 16.32 10.20 13.87
N VAL A 32 15.13 10.56 14.36
CA VAL A 32 14.89 11.82 15.09
C VAL A 32 15.77 11.87 16.33
N ASN A 33 15.80 10.80 17.13
CA ASN A 33 16.61 10.76 18.35
C ASN A 33 18.12 10.90 18.06
N LEU A 34 18.59 10.28 16.98
CA LEU A 34 19.99 10.38 16.55
C LEU A 34 20.32 11.76 15.97
N TRP A 35 19.38 12.37 15.24
CA TRP A 35 19.55 13.73 14.73
C TRP A 35 19.62 14.75 15.87
N ASP A 36 18.72 14.65 16.85
CA ASP A 36 18.71 15.49 18.05
C ASP A 36 20.02 15.38 18.86
N GLU A 37 20.67 14.21 18.82
CA GLU A 37 21.96 13.99 19.48
C GLU A 37 23.15 14.61 18.71
N LEU A 38 23.13 14.52 17.38
CA LEU A 38 24.28 14.86 16.52
C LEU A 38 24.25 16.29 16.00
N GLU A 39 23.08 16.88 15.77
CA GLU A 39 22.91 18.24 15.24
C GLU A 39 23.62 19.31 16.08
N PRO A 40 23.50 19.33 17.43
CA PRO A 40 24.18 20.35 18.24
C PRO A 40 25.71 20.24 18.19
N GLN A 41 26.24 19.01 18.07
CA GLN A 41 27.67 18.76 17.97
C GLN A 41 28.22 19.19 16.61
N TYR A 42 27.44 18.99 15.55
CA TYR A 42 27.74 19.46 14.20
C TYR A 42 27.72 20.98 14.10
N ASP A 43 26.67 21.62 14.60
CA ASP A 43 26.54 23.09 14.57
C ASP A 43 27.66 23.77 15.35
N GLN A 44 28.02 23.25 16.52
CA GLN A 44 29.14 23.76 17.29
C GLN A 44 30.46 23.63 16.53
N LEU A 45 30.70 22.48 15.90
CA LEU A 45 31.92 22.24 15.13
C LEU A 45 32.02 23.15 13.89
N VAL A 46 30.92 23.32 13.15
CA VAL A 46 30.88 24.22 11.98
C VAL A 46 31.07 25.67 12.43
N GLN A 47 30.43 26.08 13.52
CA GLN A 47 30.64 27.42 14.09
C GLN A 47 32.09 27.62 14.55
N ASP A 48 32.72 26.63 15.18
CA ASP A 48 34.12 26.70 15.59
C ASP A 48 35.04 26.85 14.38
N LEU A 49 34.79 26.09 13.30
CA LEU A 49 35.54 26.16 12.04
C LEU A 49 35.37 27.51 11.33
N VAL A 50 34.14 28.04 11.28
CA VAL A 50 33.81 29.31 10.60
C VAL A 50 34.29 30.52 11.40
N THR A 51 34.19 30.48 12.73
CA THR A 51 34.49 31.63 13.60
C THR A 51 35.99 31.79 13.84
N GLN A 52 36.76 30.71 13.88
CA GLN A 52 38.19 30.79 14.16
C GLN A 52 39.08 31.06 12.94
N TYR A 53 38.62 30.83 11.69
CA TYR A 53 39.54 30.81 10.53
C TYR A 53 38.99 31.43 9.23
N PRO A 54 38.92 32.77 9.12
CA PRO A 54 38.48 33.46 7.90
C PRO A 54 39.48 33.43 6.72
N ALA A 55 40.70 32.88 6.89
CA ALA A 55 41.80 33.00 5.92
C ALA A 55 42.38 31.67 5.37
N GLY A 56 41.75 30.53 5.62
CA GLY A 56 42.14 29.22 5.07
C GLY A 56 42.57 28.19 6.12
N ALA A 57 42.30 26.91 5.85
CA ALA A 57 42.49 25.80 6.80
C ALA A 57 43.91 25.21 6.79
N THR A 58 44.42 24.87 7.96
CA THR A 58 45.69 24.17 8.19
C THR A 58 45.54 22.65 8.08
N PRO A 59 46.64 21.88 7.90
CA PRO A 59 46.57 20.42 7.77
C PRO A 59 45.89 19.69 8.94
N ALA A 60 46.11 20.14 10.19
CA ALA A 60 45.46 19.54 11.37
C ALA A 60 43.93 19.78 11.40
N GLN A 61 43.45 20.83 10.73
CA GLN A 61 42.03 21.19 10.65
C GLN A 61 41.34 20.43 9.53
N LEU A 62 42.03 20.17 8.41
CA LEU A 62 41.57 19.24 7.38
C LEU A 62 41.42 17.83 7.95
N ASP A 63 42.38 17.40 8.76
CA ASP A 63 42.38 16.09 9.45
C ASP A 63 41.20 15.96 10.45
N GLN A 64 40.78 17.07 11.08
CA GLN A 64 39.59 17.08 11.95
C GLN A 64 38.28 17.04 11.15
N ALA A 65 38.20 17.76 10.02
CA ALA A 65 37.05 17.70 9.11
C ALA A 65 36.92 16.30 8.46
N GLU A 66 38.04 15.66 8.16
CA GLU A 66 38.09 14.30 7.62
C GLU A 66 37.61 13.26 8.65
N ARG A 67 38.02 13.38 9.91
CA ARG A 67 37.49 12.55 11.02
C ARG A 67 35.97 12.68 11.18
N VAL A 68 35.43 13.88 11.02
CA VAL A 68 33.98 14.14 11.13
C VAL A 68 33.23 13.55 9.93
N THR A 69 33.81 13.67 8.74
CA THR A 69 33.27 13.04 7.52
C THR A 69 33.25 11.51 7.67
N GLN A 70 34.30 10.92 8.24
CA GLN A 70 34.35 9.48 8.54
C GLN A 70 33.31 9.09 9.60
N ALA A 71 33.14 9.88 10.66
CA ALA A 71 32.11 9.62 11.66
C ALA A 71 30.70 9.63 11.05
N MET A 72 30.41 10.54 10.10
CA MET A 72 29.14 10.56 9.36
C MET A 72 28.95 9.32 8.47
N GLN A 73 30.02 8.82 7.84
CA GLN A 73 29.97 7.59 7.05
C GLN A 73 29.68 6.38 7.94
N THR A 74 30.36 6.25 9.08
CA THR A 74 30.11 5.15 10.04
C THR A 74 28.70 5.20 10.63
N THR A 75 28.16 6.39 10.91
CA THR A 75 26.76 6.53 11.37
C THR A 75 25.77 6.09 10.29
N ARG A 76 26.03 6.41 9.02
CA ARG A 76 25.21 5.93 7.89
C ARG A 76 25.24 4.41 7.76
N GLU A 77 26.42 3.81 7.88
CA GLU A 77 26.60 2.34 7.83
C GLU A 77 25.83 1.64 8.96
N ARG A 78 25.87 2.18 10.19
CA ARG A 78 25.10 1.64 11.32
C ARG A 78 23.58 1.75 11.13
N LEU A 79 23.11 2.80 10.47
CA LEU A 79 21.70 2.95 10.12
C LEU A 79 21.28 1.94 9.04
N ASP A 80 22.17 1.63 8.09
CA ASP A 80 21.95 0.59 7.08
C ASP A 80 21.91 -0.81 7.70
N GLU A 81 22.80 -1.11 8.64
CA GLU A 81 22.81 -2.38 9.40
C GLU A 81 21.53 -2.57 10.24
N LEU A 82 21.06 -1.52 10.91
CA LEU A 82 19.82 -1.57 11.68
C LEU A 82 18.59 -1.80 10.78
N ALA A 83 18.59 -1.18 9.59
CA ALA A 83 17.56 -1.38 8.58
C ALA A 83 17.58 -2.81 8.01
N GLU A 84 18.77 -3.41 7.86
CA GLU A 84 18.97 -4.78 7.40
C GLU A 84 18.58 -5.82 8.46
N TYR A 85 18.90 -5.58 9.73
CA TYR A 85 18.46 -6.44 10.84
C TYR A 85 16.93 -6.46 10.98
N ALA A 86 16.28 -5.28 10.86
CA ALA A 86 14.82 -5.20 10.82
C ALA A 86 14.25 -5.93 9.58
N ASP A 87 14.91 -5.85 8.42
CA ASP A 87 14.53 -6.56 7.19
C ASP A 87 14.58 -8.09 7.37
N GLN A 88 15.62 -8.62 8.02
CA GLN A 88 15.79 -10.06 8.23
C GLN A 88 14.71 -10.67 9.14
N ARG A 89 14.30 -9.95 10.21
CA ARG A 89 13.22 -10.41 11.09
C ARG A 89 11.87 -10.41 10.36
N ILE A 90 11.65 -9.42 9.49
CA ILE A 90 10.46 -9.27 8.66
C ILE A 90 10.40 -10.39 7.59
N ILE A 91 11.52 -10.74 6.95
CA ILE A 91 11.61 -11.85 5.98
C ILE A 91 11.17 -13.20 6.59
N GLN A 92 11.56 -13.48 7.83
CA GLN A 92 11.16 -14.72 8.52
C GLN A 92 9.64 -14.80 8.78
N ASP A 93 9.01 -13.66 9.08
CA ASP A 93 7.56 -13.60 9.26
C ASP A 93 6.84 -13.67 7.88
N ILE A 94 7.48 -13.17 6.81
CA ILE A 94 6.97 -13.15 5.43
C ILE A 94 6.98 -14.52 4.75
N GLU A 95 7.94 -15.40 5.01
CA GLU A 95 7.93 -16.77 4.46
C GLU A 95 6.64 -17.52 4.83
N SER A 96 6.08 -17.24 6.02
CA SER A 96 4.77 -17.76 6.44
C SER A 96 3.58 -17.11 5.71
N ILE A 97 3.73 -15.86 5.29
CA ILE A 97 2.72 -15.01 4.61
C ILE A 97 2.64 -15.31 3.11
N VAL A 98 3.78 -15.56 2.44
CA VAL A 98 3.87 -15.86 1.00
C VAL A 98 3.52 -17.31 0.72
N ALA A 99 3.92 -18.25 1.58
CA ALA A 99 3.41 -19.62 1.54
C ALA A 99 1.88 -19.68 1.76
N GLY A 100 1.30 -18.61 2.30
CA GLY A 100 -0.13 -18.39 2.53
C GLY A 100 -0.86 -17.51 1.48
N ALA A 101 -0.29 -17.24 0.30
CA ALA A 101 -1.00 -16.47 -0.74
C ALA A 101 -2.27 -17.17 -1.33
N PRO A 102 -2.38 -18.51 -1.37
CA PRO A 102 -3.64 -19.20 -1.67
C PRO A 102 -4.72 -19.21 -0.56
N PRO A 103 -4.41 -19.29 0.76
CA PRO A 103 -5.45 -19.41 1.78
C PRO A 103 -6.41 -18.21 1.91
N VAL A 104 -6.05 -16.96 1.67
CA VAL A 104 -6.97 -15.84 1.99
C VAL A 104 -8.20 -15.77 1.08
N VAL A 105 -8.03 -15.97 -0.23
CA VAL A 105 -9.16 -16.05 -1.18
C VAL A 105 -10.03 -17.25 -0.84
N LEU A 106 -9.37 -18.39 -0.58
CA LEU A 106 -10.05 -19.63 -0.23
C LEU A 106 -10.82 -19.55 1.08
N ASP A 107 -10.22 -19.01 2.13
CA ASP A 107 -10.83 -18.88 3.45
C ASP A 107 -11.94 -17.83 3.40
N GLY A 108 -11.76 -16.76 2.63
CA GLY A 108 -12.80 -15.79 2.30
C GLY A 108 -14.01 -16.44 1.61
N LEU A 109 -13.82 -17.26 0.57
CA LEU A 109 -14.91 -17.96 -0.10
C LEU A 109 -15.54 -19.05 0.77
N ARG A 110 -14.72 -19.83 1.49
CA ARG A 110 -15.20 -20.88 2.41
C ARG A 110 -16.02 -20.30 3.56
N SER A 111 -15.68 -19.11 4.03
CA SER A 111 -16.46 -18.41 5.06
C SER A 111 -17.86 -17.99 4.61
N GLN A 112 -18.14 -18.07 3.30
CA GLN A 112 -19.45 -17.79 2.71
C GLN A 112 -20.27 -19.04 2.45
N LEU A 113 -19.75 -20.24 2.76
CA LEU A 113 -20.44 -21.52 2.58
C LEU A 113 -21.05 -22.03 3.90
N PRO A 114 -22.06 -22.92 3.83
CA PRO A 114 -22.56 -23.60 5.02
C PRO A 114 -21.45 -24.37 5.73
N ALA A 115 -21.51 -24.40 7.06
CA ALA A 115 -20.56 -25.16 7.88
C ALA A 115 -20.54 -26.64 7.44
N GLY A 116 -19.34 -27.17 7.18
CA GLY A 116 -19.15 -28.56 6.76
C GLY A 116 -19.26 -28.84 5.25
N GLN A 117 -19.69 -27.88 4.42
CA GLN A 117 -19.74 -28.03 2.95
C GLN A 117 -18.58 -27.32 2.22
N ALA A 118 -17.79 -26.53 2.94
CA ALA A 118 -16.68 -25.72 2.43
C ALA A 118 -15.64 -26.50 1.59
N SER A 119 -15.38 -27.75 1.95
CA SER A 119 -14.35 -28.59 1.30
C SER A 119 -14.86 -29.37 0.08
N ALA A 120 -16.18 -29.55 -0.04
CA ALA A 120 -16.78 -30.37 -1.09
C ALA A 120 -17.05 -29.58 -2.37
N VAL A 121 -17.33 -28.28 -2.24
CA VAL A 121 -17.73 -27.39 -3.33
C VAL A 121 -16.53 -26.64 -3.94
N ILE A 122 -15.54 -26.29 -3.12
CA ILE A 122 -14.40 -25.46 -3.56
C ILE A 122 -13.16 -26.33 -3.74
N ARG A 123 -12.80 -26.63 -4.99
CA ARG A 123 -11.51 -27.24 -5.37
C ARG A 123 -10.64 -26.20 -6.06
N PHE A 124 -9.97 -25.33 -5.30
CA PHE A 124 -8.91 -24.51 -5.91
C PHE A 124 -7.68 -25.37 -6.15
N GLY A 125 -7.12 -25.27 -7.36
CA GLY A 125 -5.73 -25.65 -7.60
C GLY A 125 -4.79 -24.80 -6.73
N GLY A 126 -3.56 -25.25 -6.52
CA GLY A 126 -2.52 -24.40 -5.91
C GLY A 126 -2.28 -23.12 -6.71
N VAL A 127 -1.29 -22.30 -6.30
CA VAL A 127 -0.91 -21.08 -7.05
C VAL A 127 -0.88 -21.37 -8.54
N SER A 128 -1.81 -20.78 -9.31
CA SER A 128 -1.89 -20.98 -10.74
C SER A 128 -0.72 -20.27 -11.41
N ASP A 129 -0.08 -20.91 -12.41
CA ASP A 129 0.97 -20.28 -13.22
C ASP A 129 0.50 -18.95 -13.83
N THR A 130 -0.81 -18.77 -14.00
CA THR A 130 -1.44 -17.52 -14.48
C THR A 130 -1.34 -16.38 -13.47
N ALA A 131 -1.43 -16.64 -12.17
CA ALA A 131 -1.30 -15.63 -11.12
C ALA A 131 0.14 -15.10 -11.06
N LEU A 132 1.12 -15.99 -11.21
CA LEU A 132 2.53 -15.60 -11.33
C LEU A 132 2.78 -14.82 -12.62
N ALA A 133 2.22 -15.25 -13.75
CA ALA A 133 2.30 -14.52 -15.01
C ALA A 133 1.67 -13.11 -14.91
N ALA A 134 0.57 -12.96 -14.18
CA ALA A 134 -0.09 -11.67 -13.96
C ALA A 134 0.77 -10.72 -13.11
N ILE A 135 1.46 -11.23 -12.09
CA ILE A 135 2.46 -10.47 -11.32
C ILE A 135 3.57 -9.96 -12.25
N VAL A 136 4.16 -10.84 -13.05
CA VAL A 136 5.25 -10.47 -13.97
C VAL A 136 4.78 -9.47 -15.02
N ALA A 137 3.59 -9.67 -15.59
CA ALA A 137 3.01 -8.73 -16.54
C ALA A 137 2.81 -7.34 -15.92
N ARG A 138 2.33 -7.27 -14.67
CA ARG A 138 2.16 -5.98 -13.97
C ARG A 138 3.51 -5.31 -13.70
N THR A 139 4.49 -6.02 -13.15
CA THR A 139 5.79 -5.43 -12.76
C THR A 139 6.63 -4.96 -13.94
N THR A 140 6.38 -5.49 -15.14
CA THR A 140 7.11 -5.14 -16.35
C THR A 140 6.44 -4.03 -17.18
N SER A 141 5.19 -3.67 -16.86
CA SER A 141 4.42 -2.61 -17.52
C SER A 141 4.99 -1.21 -17.26
N GLN A 142 4.33 -0.18 -17.79
CA GLN A 142 4.62 1.20 -17.44
C GLN A 142 4.06 1.51 -16.04
N ILE A 143 4.96 1.79 -15.10
CA ILE A 143 4.66 1.85 -13.66
C ILE A 143 5.17 3.12 -12.97
N HIS A 144 5.47 4.15 -13.78
CA HIS A 144 5.85 5.46 -13.32
C HIS A 144 5.49 6.51 -14.36
N THR A 145 5.27 7.75 -13.91
CA THR A 145 5.00 8.86 -14.83
C THR A 145 6.18 9.10 -15.80
N ALA A 146 5.86 9.50 -17.03
CA ALA A 146 6.83 9.94 -18.03
C ALA A 146 7.36 11.35 -17.75
N THR A 147 6.63 12.16 -16.97
CA THR A 147 6.97 13.57 -16.65
C THR A 147 8.21 13.72 -15.76
N ALA A 148 8.64 12.64 -15.09
CA ALA A 148 9.90 12.57 -14.36
C ALA A 148 10.66 11.32 -14.81
N PRO A 149 11.33 11.34 -15.97
CA PRO A 149 11.87 10.12 -16.58
C PRO A 149 12.95 9.48 -15.72
N LEU A 150 13.06 8.16 -15.82
CA LEU A 150 14.16 7.36 -15.32
C LEU A 150 15.07 7.00 -16.49
N SER A 151 16.38 6.86 -16.27
CA SER A 151 17.24 6.24 -17.28
C SER A 151 16.86 4.77 -17.44
N ALA A 152 17.21 4.17 -18.58
CA ALA A 152 16.95 2.75 -18.83
C ALA A 152 17.55 1.85 -17.73
N ASP A 153 18.74 2.18 -17.22
CA ASP A 153 19.39 1.43 -16.14
C ASP A 153 18.64 1.56 -14.81
N MET A 154 18.13 2.75 -14.49
CA MET A 154 17.32 2.98 -13.29
C MET A 154 15.99 2.25 -13.38
N GLU A 155 15.34 2.27 -14.54
CA GLU A 155 14.09 1.55 -14.77
C GLU A 155 14.31 0.04 -14.65
N ALA A 156 15.39 -0.49 -15.23
CA ALA A 156 15.75 -1.89 -15.11
C ALA A 156 16.05 -2.28 -13.65
N ALA A 157 16.81 -1.46 -12.91
CA ALA A 157 17.08 -1.69 -11.49
C ALA A 157 15.81 -1.67 -10.64
N MET A 158 14.91 -0.73 -10.94
CA MET A 158 13.61 -0.63 -10.30
C MET A 158 12.76 -1.88 -10.53
N LYS A 159 12.57 -2.28 -11.79
CA LYS A 159 11.76 -3.46 -12.16
C LYS A 159 12.33 -4.76 -11.57
N ARG A 160 13.65 -4.95 -11.59
CA ARG A 160 14.30 -6.11 -10.95
C ARG A 160 14.00 -6.17 -9.44
N ASN A 161 14.14 -5.05 -8.74
CA ASN A 161 13.90 -4.99 -7.30
C ASN A 161 12.42 -5.18 -6.95
N LEU A 162 11.49 -4.68 -7.77
CA LEU A 162 10.06 -4.95 -7.61
C LEU A 162 9.74 -6.43 -7.75
N THR A 163 10.23 -7.07 -8.82
CA THR A 163 10.02 -8.50 -9.04
C THR A 163 10.60 -9.34 -7.90
N LYS A 164 11.83 -9.05 -7.46
CA LYS A 164 12.44 -9.73 -6.31
C LYS A 164 11.64 -9.48 -5.02
N GLY A 165 11.20 -8.24 -4.80
CA GLY A 165 10.40 -7.88 -3.64
C GLY A 165 9.09 -8.68 -3.57
N ILE A 166 8.43 -8.92 -4.70
CA ILE A 166 7.18 -9.70 -4.73
C ILE A 166 7.45 -11.20 -4.52
N ILE A 167 8.49 -11.74 -5.15
CA ILE A 167 8.88 -13.16 -5.00
C ILE A 167 9.25 -13.46 -3.55
N ASP A 168 10.06 -12.60 -2.93
CA ASP A 168 10.53 -12.77 -1.55
C ASP A 168 9.47 -12.28 -0.53
N GLY A 169 8.34 -11.72 -0.99
CA GLY A 169 7.33 -11.06 -0.16
C GLY A 169 7.81 -9.85 0.63
N ALA A 170 8.95 -9.28 0.25
CA ALA A 170 9.65 -8.23 0.98
C ALA A 170 8.77 -7.00 1.24
N ASN A 171 9.01 -6.32 2.37
CA ASN A 171 8.36 -5.05 2.65
C ASN A 171 8.60 -4.04 1.51
N PRO A 172 7.60 -3.25 1.08
CA PRO A 172 7.79 -2.23 0.05
C PRO A 172 8.91 -1.23 0.35
N ARG A 173 9.19 -0.94 1.62
CA ARG A 173 10.28 -0.02 2.01
C ARG A 173 11.65 -0.64 1.80
N THR A 174 11.80 -1.92 2.09
CA THR A 174 13.01 -2.67 1.76
C THR A 174 13.24 -2.62 0.26
N THR A 175 12.20 -2.88 -0.53
CA THR A 175 12.28 -2.81 -1.98
C THR A 175 12.69 -1.41 -2.44
N ALA A 176 12.09 -0.37 -1.90
CA ALA A 176 12.44 1.03 -2.21
C ALA A 176 13.90 1.37 -1.87
N ARG A 177 14.41 0.90 -0.73
CA ARG A 177 15.83 1.09 -0.35
C ARG A 177 16.76 0.36 -1.32
N ARG A 178 16.44 -0.87 -1.72
CA ARG A 178 17.22 -1.61 -2.72
C ARG A 178 17.23 -0.90 -4.08
N ILE A 179 16.09 -0.33 -4.51
CA ILE A 179 16.03 0.49 -5.74
C ILE A 179 17.00 1.68 -5.67
N VAL A 180 16.98 2.42 -4.57
CA VAL A 180 17.87 3.58 -4.40
C VAL A 180 19.33 3.15 -4.31
N ARG A 181 19.63 2.06 -3.60
CA ARG A 181 20.97 1.49 -3.46
C ARG A 181 21.54 1.04 -4.80
N ASP A 182 20.79 0.26 -5.56
CA ASP A 182 21.21 -0.31 -6.85
C ASP A 182 21.31 0.74 -7.97
N THR A 183 20.85 1.96 -7.69
CA THR A 183 21.02 3.14 -8.56
C THR A 183 22.00 4.14 -7.97
N GLU A 184 22.80 3.75 -6.98
CA GLU A 184 23.84 4.56 -6.34
C GLU A 184 23.30 5.90 -5.80
N GLY A 185 22.04 5.92 -5.35
CA GLY A 185 21.37 7.13 -4.88
C GLY A 185 20.84 8.05 -5.99
N ALA A 186 21.12 7.75 -7.26
CA ALA A 186 20.76 8.60 -8.40
C ALA A 186 19.30 8.44 -8.86
N PHE A 187 18.50 7.56 -8.24
CA PHE A 187 17.09 7.38 -8.60
C PHE A 187 16.33 8.70 -8.60
N ASN A 188 15.80 9.12 -9.76
CA ASN A 188 15.12 10.40 -9.90
C ASN A 188 13.88 10.48 -9.01
N GLY A 189 13.85 11.41 -8.05
CA GLY A 189 12.82 11.52 -7.00
C GLY A 189 13.13 10.74 -5.70
N GLY A 190 14.30 10.09 -5.64
CA GLY A 190 14.88 9.47 -4.46
C GLY A 190 14.00 8.43 -3.78
N LEU A 191 14.26 8.22 -2.49
CA LEU A 191 13.56 7.23 -1.67
C LEU A 191 12.05 7.47 -1.59
N ALA A 192 11.60 8.73 -1.61
CA ALA A 192 10.18 9.06 -1.55
C ALA A 192 9.43 8.52 -2.78
N ARG A 193 9.97 8.74 -3.98
CA ARG A 193 9.39 8.19 -5.21
C ARG A 193 9.53 6.67 -5.26
N ALA A 194 10.70 6.14 -4.91
CA ALA A 194 10.92 4.69 -4.87
C ALA A 194 9.93 3.99 -3.92
N SER A 195 9.66 4.57 -2.75
CA SER A 195 8.66 4.06 -1.79
C SER A 195 7.25 4.12 -2.34
N ARG A 196 6.91 5.19 -3.06
CA ARG A 196 5.60 5.32 -3.71
C ARG A 196 5.38 4.22 -4.74
N ILE A 197 6.37 4.02 -5.61
CA ILE A 197 6.33 3.00 -6.67
C ILE A 197 6.31 1.61 -6.03
N ALA A 198 7.25 1.31 -5.14
CA ALA A 198 7.36 0.00 -4.50
C ALA A 198 6.05 -0.45 -3.84
N ARG A 199 5.43 0.40 -3.02
CA ARG A 199 4.17 0.03 -2.36
C ARG A 199 3.01 -0.11 -3.35
N THR A 200 2.91 0.80 -4.32
CA THR A 200 1.80 0.77 -5.29
C THR A 200 1.90 -0.47 -6.17
N GLU A 201 3.08 -0.75 -6.72
CA GLU A 201 3.27 -1.83 -7.68
C GLU A 201 3.28 -3.22 -7.06
N GLN A 202 3.73 -3.37 -5.82
CA GLN A 202 3.58 -4.64 -5.11
C GLN A 202 2.11 -4.95 -4.83
N ILE A 203 1.35 -3.96 -4.35
CA ILE A 203 -0.10 -4.13 -4.13
C ILE A 203 -0.82 -4.42 -5.45
N ASP A 204 -0.51 -3.68 -6.52
CA ASP A 204 -1.14 -3.87 -7.82
C ASP A 204 -0.76 -5.22 -8.46
N ALA A 205 0.46 -5.72 -8.25
CA ALA A 205 0.85 -7.06 -8.69
C ALA A 205 0.03 -8.14 -7.97
N HIS A 206 -0.18 -8.01 -6.66
CA HIS A 206 -1.07 -8.91 -5.91
C HIS A 206 -2.52 -8.80 -6.37
N ARG A 207 -3.03 -7.59 -6.68
CA ARG A 207 -4.38 -7.40 -7.24
C ARG A 207 -4.53 -8.05 -8.62
N ALA A 208 -3.48 -7.99 -9.45
CA ALA A 208 -3.46 -8.64 -10.75
C ALA A 208 -3.46 -10.18 -10.62
N ALA A 209 -2.63 -10.73 -9.72
CA ALA A 209 -2.68 -12.17 -9.39
C ALA A 209 -4.06 -12.59 -8.88
N HIS A 210 -4.64 -11.81 -7.96
CA HIS A 210 -5.99 -12.07 -7.45
C HIS A 210 -7.01 -12.07 -8.59
N ALA A 211 -6.97 -11.08 -9.48
CA ALA A 211 -7.87 -11.02 -10.63
C ALA A 211 -7.72 -12.25 -11.55
N ALA A 212 -6.49 -12.72 -11.80
CA ALA A 212 -6.25 -13.93 -12.58
C ALA A 212 -6.84 -15.18 -11.89
N THR A 213 -6.65 -15.31 -10.58
CA THR A 213 -7.27 -16.37 -9.78
C THR A 213 -8.80 -16.31 -9.86
N VAL A 214 -9.39 -15.12 -9.75
CA VAL A 214 -10.86 -14.94 -9.86
C VAL A 214 -11.36 -15.31 -11.27
N ALA A 215 -10.63 -14.95 -12.32
CA ALA A 215 -10.99 -15.26 -13.70
C ALA A 215 -11.06 -16.78 -13.97
N GLU A 216 -10.26 -17.59 -13.24
CA GLU A 216 -10.31 -19.05 -13.31
C GLU A 216 -11.47 -19.66 -12.51
N ASN A 217 -12.11 -18.89 -11.62
CA ASN A 217 -13.14 -19.35 -10.68
C ASN A 217 -14.44 -18.55 -10.82
N THR A 218 -14.74 -18.06 -12.02
CA THR A 218 -15.97 -17.28 -12.32
C THR A 218 -17.25 -18.11 -12.22
N ASP A 219 -17.12 -19.43 -12.21
CA ASP A 219 -18.18 -20.39 -11.90
C ASP A 219 -18.53 -20.41 -10.39
N LEU A 220 -17.64 -19.93 -9.52
CA LEU A 220 -17.87 -19.80 -8.09
C LEU A 220 -18.15 -18.35 -7.66
N ILE A 221 -17.56 -17.38 -8.34
CA ILE A 221 -17.56 -15.97 -7.93
C ILE A 221 -18.54 -15.17 -8.81
N ALA A 222 -19.49 -14.48 -8.18
CA ALA A 222 -20.49 -13.66 -8.87
C ALA A 222 -19.98 -12.25 -9.15
N ALA A 223 -19.29 -11.64 -8.18
CA ALA A 223 -18.89 -10.25 -8.23
C ALA A 223 -17.68 -9.98 -7.34
N ARG A 224 -17.08 -8.80 -7.52
CA ARG A 224 -16.03 -8.28 -6.64
C ARG A 224 -16.54 -7.03 -5.94
N VAL A 225 -16.41 -6.96 -4.62
CA VAL A 225 -16.92 -5.84 -3.82
C VAL A 225 -15.75 -4.98 -3.38
N TRP A 226 -15.81 -3.67 -3.62
CA TRP A 226 -14.80 -2.74 -3.11
C TRP A 226 -14.88 -2.65 -1.60
N MET A 227 -13.77 -2.92 -0.92
CA MET A 227 -13.70 -2.88 0.53
C MET A 227 -12.63 -1.90 1.00
N ALA A 228 -13.09 -0.87 1.72
CA ALA A 228 -12.26 0.01 2.49
C ALA A 228 -12.26 -0.41 3.98
N THR A 229 -11.29 0.09 4.75
CA THR A 229 -11.27 -0.15 6.20
C THR A 229 -11.95 0.98 6.93
N PRO A 230 -12.83 0.70 7.89
CA PRO A 230 -13.53 1.73 8.67
C PRO A 230 -12.62 2.34 9.74
N ASP A 231 -11.67 3.20 9.34
CA ASP A 231 -10.89 4.01 10.28
C ASP A 231 -10.73 5.46 9.79
N ALA A 232 -10.30 6.36 10.67
CA ALA A 232 -10.18 7.80 10.38
C ALA A 232 -9.12 8.14 9.32
N ARG A 233 -8.31 7.18 8.86
CA ARG A 233 -7.33 7.36 7.77
C ARG A 233 -7.90 6.99 6.40
N THR A 234 -9.15 6.52 6.30
CA THR A 234 -9.79 6.28 4.99
C THR A 234 -10.07 7.59 4.30
N CYS A 235 -9.61 7.71 3.07
CA CYS A 235 -10.02 8.82 2.22
C CYS A 235 -11.52 8.70 1.88
N MET A 236 -12.20 9.83 1.70
CA MET A 236 -13.64 9.86 1.46
C MET A 236 -14.06 9.24 0.13
N SER A 237 -13.14 9.15 -0.85
CA SER A 237 -13.37 8.36 -2.06
C SER A 237 -13.48 6.87 -1.74
N CYS A 238 -12.59 6.29 -0.95
CA CYS A 238 -12.71 4.88 -0.55
C CYS A 238 -13.91 4.63 0.37
N VAL A 239 -14.32 5.60 1.22
CA VAL A 239 -15.56 5.48 2.00
C VAL A 239 -16.77 5.41 1.07
N ALA A 240 -16.85 6.31 0.08
CA ALA A 240 -17.93 6.33 -0.91
C ALA A 240 -17.94 5.09 -1.83
N MET A 241 -16.78 4.56 -2.20
CA MET A 241 -16.68 3.37 -3.06
C MET A 241 -16.96 2.07 -2.31
N SER A 242 -16.81 2.04 -0.98
CA SER A 242 -16.96 0.82 -0.21
C SER A 242 -18.35 0.23 -0.34
N GLY A 243 -18.43 -1.08 -0.61
CA GLY A 243 -19.68 -1.80 -0.85
C GLY A 243 -20.12 -1.82 -2.32
N THR A 244 -19.47 -1.04 -3.20
CA THR A 244 -19.76 -1.07 -4.64
C THR A 244 -19.36 -2.43 -5.22
N GLU A 245 -20.31 -3.08 -5.91
CA GLU A 245 -20.10 -4.31 -6.66
C GLU A 245 -19.54 -4.02 -8.06
N PHE A 246 -18.54 -4.79 -8.45
CA PHE A 246 -17.88 -4.76 -9.73
C PHE A 246 -18.03 -6.10 -10.45
N PRO A 247 -18.08 -6.10 -11.79
CA PRO A 247 -18.01 -7.32 -12.59
C PRO A 247 -16.85 -8.23 -12.17
N VAL A 248 -17.06 -9.55 -12.21
CA VAL A 248 -16.08 -10.56 -11.75
C VAL A 248 -14.72 -10.46 -12.44
N ASP A 249 -14.68 -9.98 -13.68
CA ASP A 249 -13.47 -9.79 -14.49
C ASP A 249 -12.78 -8.43 -14.27
N THR A 250 -13.33 -7.56 -13.40
CA THR A 250 -12.74 -6.25 -13.10
C THR A 250 -11.40 -6.43 -12.39
N VAL A 251 -10.32 -5.89 -12.95
CA VAL A 251 -9.01 -5.81 -12.26
C VAL A 251 -8.99 -4.59 -11.34
N GLY A 252 -8.55 -4.76 -10.09
CA GLY A 252 -8.49 -3.64 -9.15
C GLY A 252 -8.51 -4.06 -7.68
N PRO A 253 -9.00 -3.18 -6.79
CA PRO A 253 -9.61 -1.89 -7.08
C PRO A 253 -8.63 -0.88 -7.68
N GLU A 254 -9.09 -0.02 -8.59
CA GLU A 254 -8.33 1.12 -9.12
C GLU A 254 -8.23 2.25 -8.07
N ASP A 255 -7.71 1.92 -6.89
CA ASP A 255 -7.46 2.87 -5.80
C ASP A 255 -6.31 3.80 -6.18
N HIS A 256 -6.22 4.99 -5.56
CA HIS A 256 -5.12 5.92 -5.80
C HIS A 256 -3.76 5.30 -5.45
N PRO A 257 -2.64 5.83 -5.99
CA PRO A 257 -1.30 5.40 -5.57
C PRO A 257 -1.13 5.52 -4.04
N GLN A 258 -0.51 4.54 -3.40
CA GLN A 258 -0.48 4.34 -1.93
C GLN A 258 -1.79 3.89 -1.28
N GLY A 259 -2.84 3.73 -2.08
CA GLY A 259 -4.14 3.23 -1.67
C GLY A 259 -4.08 1.92 -0.90
N ARG A 260 -5.07 1.72 -0.03
CA ARG A 260 -5.14 0.63 0.94
C ARG A 260 -6.40 -0.23 0.76
N CYS A 261 -7.25 0.09 -0.21
CA CYS A 261 -8.52 -0.58 -0.44
C CYS A 261 -8.30 -1.87 -1.25
N ALA A 262 -9.18 -2.85 -1.13
CA ALA A 262 -9.06 -4.14 -1.80
C ALA A 262 -10.42 -4.59 -2.34
N PHE A 263 -10.40 -5.56 -3.25
CA PHE A 263 -11.61 -6.27 -3.63
C PHE A 263 -11.76 -7.49 -2.75
N ILE A 264 -12.98 -7.76 -2.33
CA ILE A 264 -13.40 -9.02 -1.72
C ILE A 264 -14.34 -9.73 -2.67
N ASP A 265 -14.20 -11.04 -2.81
CA ASP A 265 -14.97 -11.80 -3.79
C ASP A 265 -16.30 -12.24 -3.18
N LYS A 266 -17.38 -11.98 -3.91
CA LYS A 266 -18.73 -12.41 -3.56
C LYS A 266 -19.02 -13.74 -4.23
N LEU A 267 -19.33 -14.75 -3.43
CA LEU A 267 -19.74 -16.06 -3.94
C LEU A 267 -21.03 -15.93 -4.75
N ARG A 268 -21.20 -16.78 -5.76
CA ARG A 268 -22.51 -16.99 -6.39
C ARG A 268 -23.55 -17.46 -5.37
N PRO A 269 -24.85 -17.18 -5.63
CA PRO A 269 -25.91 -17.71 -4.81
C PRO A 269 -25.78 -19.22 -4.62
N TRP A 270 -26.04 -19.72 -3.43
CA TRP A 270 -25.89 -21.14 -3.08
C TRP A 270 -26.69 -22.05 -4.02
N SER A 271 -27.86 -21.58 -4.46
CA SER A 271 -28.69 -22.28 -5.45
C SER A 271 -28.00 -22.50 -6.81
N GLU A 272 -27.18 -21.56 -7.27
CA GLU A 272 -26.38 -21.70 -8.50
C GLU A 272 -25.21 -22.68 -8.33
N LEU A 273 -24.75 -22.87 -7.08
CA LEU A 273 -23.68 -23.80 -6.73
C LEU A 273 -24.18 -25.21 -6.39
N GLY A 274 -25.49 -25.47 -6.53
CA GLY A 274 -26.11 -26.75 -6.20
C GLY A 274 -26.16 -27.03 -4.69
N ILE A 275 -26.08 -25.99 -3.86
CA ILE A 275 -26.22 -26.08 -2.41
C ILE A 275 -27.69 -25.84 -2.05
N ASP A 276 -28.34 -26.90 -1.56
CA ASP A 276 -29.72 -26.86 -1.06
C ASP A 276 -29.72 -26.49 0.42
N ALA A 277 -29.59 -25.19 0.71
CA ALA A 277 -29.65 -24.60 2.04
C ALA A 277 -30.12 -23.14 1.99
N ASP A 278 -30.68 -22.65 3.10
CA ASP A 278 -31.09 -21.24 3.23
C ASP A 278 -29.86 -20.32 3.29
N GLU A 279 -29.68 -19.50 2.24
CA GLU A 279 -28.56 -18.57 2.14
C GLU A 279 -28.77 -17.35 3.06
N PRO A 280 -27.80 -17.03 3.93
CA PRO A 280 -27.91 -15.85 4.79
C PRO A 280 -27.87 -14.56 3.95
N PRO A 281 -28.49 -13.47 4.42
CA PRO A 281 -28.39 -12.18 3.74
C PRO A 281 -26.93 -11.71 3.68
N ASP A 282 -26.61 -10.96 2.63
CA ASP A 282 -25.31 -10.31 2.52
C ASP A 282 -25.09 -9.31 3.66
N ILE A 283 -23.84 -9.24 4.11
CA ILE A 283 -23.42 -8.20 5.05
C ILE A 283 -23.37 -6.82 4.39
N ASP A 284 -23.69 -5.78 5.15
CA ASP A 284 -23.57 -4.40 4.67
C ASP A 284 -22.10 -3.96 4.62
N THR A 285 -21.55 -3.92 3.42
CA THR A 285 -20.16 -3.50 3.16
C THR A 285 -20.02 -2.02 2.83
N ASN A 286 -21.13 -1.29 2.81
CA ASN A 286 -21.10 0.16 2.74
C ASN A 286 -20.54 0.71 4.05
N LEU A 287 -19.80 1.81 3.93
CA LEU A 287 -19.26 2.52 5.09
C LEU A 287 -20.06 3.77 5.45
N THR A 288 -21.22 3.96 4.82
CA THR A 288 -22.10 5.11 5.05
C THR A 288 -22.63 5.11 6.48
N GLY A 289 -23.25 4.01 6.93
CA GLY A 289 -23.74 3.88 8.31
C GLY A 289 -22.62 3.92 9.36
N TRP A 290 -21.43 3.44 9.03
CA TRP A 290 -20.25 3.59 9.89
C TRP A 290 -19.85 5.07 10.04
N PHE A 291 -19.77 5.80 8.92
CA PHE A 291 -19.42 7.21 8.91
C PHE A 291 -20.46 8.07 9.64
N ASP A 292 -21.74 7.78 9.43
CA ASP A 292 -22.86 8.47 10.08
C ASP A 292 -22.84 8.31 11.61
N GLY A 293 -22.27 7.20 12.10
CA GLY A 293 -22.08 6.93 13.53
C GLY A 293 -20.86 7.61 14.16
N LEU A 294 -20.00 8.27 13.39
CA LEU A 294 -18.82 8.97 13.91
C LEU A 294 -19.21 10.29 14.60
N THR A 295 -18.32 10.79 15.46
CA THR A 295 -18.49 12.14 16.04
C THR A 295 -18.35 13.20 14.95
N GLU A 296 -19.00 14.36 15.13
CA GLU A 296 -18.87 15.50 14.21
C GLU A 296 -17.40 15.88 14.00
N ASP A 297 -16.60 15.92 15.06
CA ASP A 297 -15.16 16.22 14.95
C ASP A 297 -14.42 15.23 14.04
N THR A 298 -14.74 13.95 14.13
CA THR A 298 -14.13 12.91 13.28
C THR A 298 -14.61 13.04 11.83
N GLN A 299 -15.91 13.24 11.62
CA GLN A 299 -16.47 13.46 10.28
C GLN A 299 -15.84 14.69 9.61
N ARG A 300 -15.70 15.80 10.36
CA ARG A 300 -15.05 17.03 9.91
C ARG A 300 -13.57 16.82 9.61
N GLN A 301 -12.86 16.05 10.44
CA GLN A 301 -11.46 15.69 10.19
C GLN A 301 -11.31 14.90 8.89
N MET A 302 -12.20 13.93 8.63
CA MET A 302 -12.14 13.08 7.45
C MET A 302 -12.52 13.82 6.15
N LEU A 303 -13.60 14.60 6.17
CA LEU A 303 -14.04 15.37 4.99
C LEU A 303 -13.13 16.58 4.69
N GLY A 304 -12.50 17.12 5.74
CA GLY A 304 -11.91 18.45 5.73
C GLY A 304 -12.99 19.55 5.79
N PRO A 305 -12.60 20.79 6.15
CA PRO A 305 -13.56 21.84 6.50
C PRO A 305 -14.54 22.18 5.37
N GLY A 306 -14.05 22.36 4.14
CA GLY A 306 -14.90 22.78 3.02
C GLY A 306 -15.90 21.72 2.56
N ARG A 307 -15.51 20.44 2.48
CA ARG A 307 -16.46 19.37 2.14
C ARG A 307 -17.43 19.10 3.27
N TYR A 308 -16.99 19.23 4.51
CA TYR A 308 -17.86 19.09 5.67
C TYR A 308 -18.99 20.12 5.67
N GLU A 309 -18.71 21.37 5.32
CA GLU A 309 -19.74 22.41 5.19
C GLU A 309 -20.75 22.07 4.09
N LEU A 310 -20.30 21.66 2.90
CA LEU A 310 -21.17 21.24 1.80
C LEU A 310 -22.00 19.99 2.16
N TRP A 311 -21.39 19.06 2.89
CA TRP A 311 -22.03 17.84 3.37
C TRP A 311 -23.17 18.15 4.36
N GLN A 312 -22.90 19.00 5.36
CA GLN A 312 -23.90 19.43 6.33
C GLN A 312 -25.07 20.21 5.69
N GLN A 313 -24.80 20.94 4.61
CA GLN A 313 -25.83 21.65 3.84
C GLN A 313 -26.64 20.73 2.92
N GLY A 314 -26.23 19.46 2.76
CA GLY A 314 -26.83 18.52 1.81
C GLY A 314 -26.53 18.86 0.34
N SER A 315 -25.53 19.70 0.07
CA SER A 315 -25.14 20.11 -1.27
C SER A 315 -24.31 19.07 -2.00
N ILE A 316 -23.72 18.12 -1.27
CA ILE A 316 -22.98 16.98 -1.82
C ILE A 316 -23.44 15.69 -1.12
N GLY A 317 -23.44 14.59 -1.85
CA GLY A 317 -23.69 13.24 -1.36
C GLY A 317 -22.51 12.30 -1.60
N TRP A 318 -22.71 11.01 -1.34
CA TRP A 318 -21.67 9.99 -1.48
C TRP A 318 -21.07 9.91 -2.89
N ASP A 319 -21.92 9.99 -3.92
CA ASP A 319 -21.51 9.93 -5.33
C ASP A 319 -20.63 11.12 -5.74
N ASP A 320 -20.69 12.23 -5.00
CA ASP A 320 -19.85 13.41 -5.27
C ASP A 320 -18.44 13.28 -4.70
N LEU A 321 -18.20 12.38 -3.73
CA LEU A 321 -16.94 12.30 -2.99
C LEU A 321 -15.84 11.51 -3.71
N SER A 322 -16.19 10.80 -4.78
CA SER A 322 -15.25 9.97 -5.55
C SER A 322 -15.28 10.34 -7.03
N VAL A 323 -14.10 10.56 -7.61
CA VAL A 323 -13.95 10.81 -9.04
C VAL A 323 -12.88 9.91 -9.63
N ARG A 324 -13.22 9.22 -10.72
CA ARG A 324 -12.25 8.45 -11.50
C ARG A 324 -11.46 9.39 -12.42
N ARG A 325 -10.15 9.22 -12.43
CA ARG A 325 -9.22 9.97 -13.30
C ARG A 325 -8.43 9.00 -14.14
N GLU A 326 -8.31 9.30 -15.43
CA GLU A 326 -7.36 8.64 -16.31
C GLU A 326 -5.94 9.16 -16.05
N ASN A 327 -4.96 8.28 -16.23
CA ASN A 327 -3.56 8.64 -16.26
C ASN A 327 -2.86 7.72 -17.26
N ASP A 328 -2.72 8.23 -18.49
CA ASP A 328 -2.17 7.50 -19.64
C ASP A 328 -0.74 7.01 -19.39
N ASP A 329 0.01 7.68 -18.50
CA ASP A 329 1.37 7.31 -18.14
C ASP A 329 1.45 6.17 -17.12
N TRP A 330 0.36 5.78 -16.44
CA TRP A 330 0.44 4.79 -15.37
C TRP A 330 -0.81 3.91 -15.28
N ARG A 331 -1.89 4.43 -14.70
CA ARG A 331 -3.21 3.80 -14.70
C ARG A 331 -4.27 4.76 -14.20
N ALA A 332 -5.51 4.49 -14.56
CA ALA A 332 -6.64 5.15 -13.92
C ALA A 332 -6.68 4.87 -12.41
N ALA A 333 -7.25 5.82 -11.69
CA ALA A 333 -7.56 5.65 -10.28
C ALA A 333 -8.73 6.52 -9.83
N TYR A 334 -9.41 6.08 -8.78
CA TYR A 334 -10.35 6.88 -8.02
C TYR A 334 -9.62 7.77 -7.02
N TYR A 335 -10.07 9.02 -6.94
CA TYR A 335 -9.55 10.02 -6.01
C TYR A 335 -10.71 10.68 -5.27
N GLU A 336 -10.41 11.27 -4.12
CA GLU A 336 -11.33 12.24 -3.53
C GLU A 336 -11.58 13.39 -4.49
N THR A 337 -12.85 13.69 -4.75
CA THR A 337 -13.22 14.80 -5.63
C THR A 337 -12.67 16.11 -5.07
N PRO A 338 -11.84 16.86 -5.82
CA PRO A 338 -11.28 18.11 -5.35
C PRO A 338 -12.37 19.11 -4.97
N LEU A 339 -12.20 19.83 -3.86
CA LEU A 339 -13.21 20.79 -3.37
C LEU A 339 -13.66 21.78 -4.46
N ARG A 340 -12.74 22.28 -5.29
CA ARG A 340 -13.05 23.19 -6.40
C ARG A 340 -14.08 22.66 -7.41
N GLU A 341 -14.25 21.35 -7.51
CA GLU A 341 -15.21 20.68 -8.41
C GLU A 341 -16.56 20.39 -7.72
N LEU A 342 -16.61 20.61 -6.40
CA LEU A 342 -17.81 20.49 -5.57
C LEU A 342 -18.43 21.87 -5.31
N SER A 343 -17.61 22.90 -5.08
CA SER A 343 -18.06 24.26 -4.72
C SER A 343 -18.82 25.01 -5.81
N GLY A 344 -18.97 24.44 -7.00
CA GLY A 344 -19.70 25.02 -8.14
C GLY A 344 -20.93 24.24 -8.56
N ARG A 345 -21.38 23.27 -7.75
CA ARG A 345 -22.56 22.44 -8.01
C ARG A 345 -23.83 23.03 -7.40
#